data_AF-A0A6D1A7Q2-F1
#
_entry.id   AF-A0A6D1A7Q2-F1
#
_cell.length_a   1.000
_cell.length_b   1.000
_cell.length_c   1.000
_cell.angle_alpha   90.00
_cell.angle_beta   90.00
_cell.angle_gamma   90.00
#
_symmetry.space_group_name_H-M   'P 1'
#
loop_
_entity.id
_entity.type
_entity.pdbx_description
1 polymer ?
#
loop_
_entity_poly.entity_id
_entity_poly.type
_entity_poly.pdbx_seq_one_letter_code
_entity_poly.pdbx_strand_id
1 'polypeptide(L)'
;PALTGTPTTPTARQGTNNTQIASTAYVMAAIAALVDSSPDALNTLNELAAALGNDPNFATTMTSALAGKQPKDATLTALAGLATAADRFPYFTGNDVASLATLTKVGRDILAKSTVAAVIEYLGL
;
A
#
# COMPACT_ATOMS: atom_id res chain seq x y z
N PRO A 1 8.64 55.50 7.17
CA PRO A 1 8.49 55.99 5.77
C PRO A 1 7.83 54.91 4.91
N ALA A 2 6.88 55.24 4.05
CA ALA A 2 6.30 54.28 3.11
C ALA A 2 7.18 54.18 1.85
N LEU A 3 7.46 52.96 1.39
CA LEU A 3 8.07 52.72 0.07
C LEU A 3 6.92 52.46 -0.92
N THR A 4 6.81 53.27 -1.97
CA THR A 4 5.76 53.16 -2.99
C THR A 4 6.39 52.98 -4.39
N GLY A 5 5.73 52.26 -5.30
CA GLY A 5 6.25 51.96 -6.64
C GLY A 5 7.21 50.75 -6.65
N THR A 6 8.30 50.83 -7.42
CA THR A 6 9.36 49.81 -7.52
C THR A 6 10.66 50.29 -6.85
N PRO A 7 10.71 50.37 -5.51
CA PRO A 7 11.91 50.80 -4.79
C PRO A 7 13.09 49.86 -5.07
N THR A 8 14.28 50.43 -5.22
CA THR A 8 15.53 49.67 -5.40
C THR A 8 16.39 49.74 -4.13
N THR A 9 17.17 48.70 -3.88
CA THR A 9 18.16 48.64 -2.80
C THR A 9 19.41 47.93 -3.32
N PRO A 10 20.62 48.30 -2.88
CA PRO A 10 21.83 47.56 -3.23
C PRO A 10 21.74 46.08 -2.84
N THR A 11 22.32 45.19 -3.65
CA THR A 11 22.44 43.76 -3.32
C THR A 11 23.51 43.59 -2.24
N ALA A 12 23.10 43.09 -1.08
CA ALA A 12 24.01 42.80 0.02
C ALA A 12 24.93 41.61 -0.29
N ARG A 13 26.04 41.50 0.45
CA ARG A 13 26.92 40.32 0.39
C ARG A 13 26.19 39.10 1.00
N GLN A 14 26.37 37.91 0.42
CA GLN A 14 25.94 36.63 1.02
C GLN A 14 26.35 36.55 2.50
N GLY A 15 25.43 36.10 3.36
CA GLY A 15 25.65 36.01 4.82
C GLY A 15 25.39 37.30 5.60
N THR A 16 24.93 38.38 4.95
CA THR A 16 24.47 39.59 5.66
C THR A 16 23.24 39.26 6.50
N ASN A 17 23.30 39.53 7.81
CA ASN A 17 22.29 39.13 8.79
C ASN A 17 21.85 40.29 9.72
N ASN A 18 21.79 41.51 9.19
CA ASN A 18 21.36 42.71 9.92
C ASN A 18 19.99 43.21 9.41
N THR A 19 19.57 44.40 9.84
CA THR A 19 18.26 44.97 9.51
C THR A 19 18.18 45.66 8.14
N GLN A 20 19.14 45.41 7.25
CA GLN A 20 19.12 45.94 5.88
C GLN A 20 17.96 45.34 5.06
N ILE A 21 17.37 46.14 4.16
CA ILE A 21 16.37 45.65 3.20
C ILE A 21 17.04 44.71 2.19
N ALA A 22 16.53 43.49 2.07
CA ALA A 22 16.99 42.52 1.08
C ALA A 22 16.53 42.90 -0.34
N SER A 23 17.46 42.87 -1.31
CA SER A 23 17.10 42.97 -2.73
C SER A 23 16.56 41.64 -3.24
N THR A 24 15.80 41.65 -4.34
CA THR A 24 15.34 40.42 -5.02
C THR A 24 16.52 39.56 -5.47
N ALA A 25 17.60 40.17 -5.95
CA ALA A 25 18.82 39.46 -6.36
C ALA A 25 19.52 38.76 -5.18
N TYR A 26 19.55 39.37 -3.99
CA TYR A 26 20.08 38.73 -2.78
C TYR A 26 19.29 37.47 -2.43
N VAL A 27 17.95 37.57 -2.44
CA VAL A 27 17.05 36.44 -2.14
C VAL A 27 17.23 35.31 -3.15
N MET A 28 17.29 35.61 -4.46
CA MET A 28 17.52 34.60 -5.49
C MET A 28 18.87 33.88 -5.29
N ALA A 29 19.94 34.62 -4.99
CA ALA A 29 21.26 34.03 -4.76
C ALA A 29 21.31 33.14 -3.50
N ALA A 30 20.60 33.53 -2.44
CA ALA A 30 20.50 32.72 -1.23
C ALA A 30 19.73 31.41 -1.47
N ILE A 31 18.64 31.45 -2.25
CA ILE A 31 17.87 30.25 -2.63
C ILE A 31 18.71 29.32 -3.51
N ALA A 32 19.41 29.86 -4.50
CA ALA A 32 20.29 29.08 -5.36
C ALA A 32 21.38 28.38 -4.53
N ALA A 33 22.05 29.11 -3.63
CA ALA A 33 23.05 28.53 -2.73
C ALA A 33 22.49 27.41 -1.83
N LEU A 34 21.23 27.53 -1.39
CA LEU A 34 20.55 26.49 -0.62
C LEU A 34 20.31 25.23 -1.48
N VAL A 35 19.81 25.38 -2.70
CA VAL A 35 19.60 24.26 -3.65
C VAL A 35 20.93 23.59 -4.01
N ASP A 36 21.96 24.39 -4.31
CA ASP A 36 23.30 23.94 -4.69
C ASP A 36 24.04 23.23 -3.53
N SER A 37 23.65 23.48 -2.28
CA SER A 37 24.23 22.80 -1.12
C SER A 37 23.79 21.33 -0.98
N SER A 38 22.75 20.92 -1.72
CA SER A 38 22.17 19.57 -1.62
C SER A 38 21.86 18.90 -2.98
N PRO A 39 22.76 18.88 -3.98
CA PRO A 39 22.46 18.28 -5.29
C PRO A 39 22.18 16.78 -5.18
N ASP A 40 22.96 16.05 -4.38
CA ASP A 40 22.82 14.60 -4.20
C ASP A 40 21.51 14.23 -3.49
N ALA A 41 21.05 15.05 -2.54
CA ALA A 41 19.79 14.82 -1.86
C ALA A 41 18.59 15.07 -2.79
N LEU A 42 18.62 16.14 -3.60
CA LEU A 42 17.60 16.40 -4.61
C LEU A 42 17.61 15.30 -5.68
N ASN A 43 18.79 14.81 -6.08
CA ASN A 43 18.90 13.66 -6.97
C ASN A 43 18.26 12.41 -6.34
N THR A 44 18.54 12.11 -5.07
CA THR A 44 17.94 10.98 -4.34
C THR A 44 16.42 11.08 -4.28
N LEU A 45 15.88 12.28 -4.01
CA LEU A 45 14.42 12.49 -3.99
C LEU A 45 13.80 12.31 -5.37
N ASN A 46 14.47 12.78 -6.44
CA ASN A 46 14.04 12.57 -7.81
C ASN A 46 14.07 11.09 -8.21
N GLU A 47 15.12 10.37 -7.82
CA GLU A 47 15.24 8.92 -8.03
C GLU A 47 14.16 8.14 -7.28
N LEU A 48 13.87 8.51 -6.03
CA LEU A 48 12.80 7.89 -5.26
C LEU A 48 11.41 8.16 -5.85
N ALA A 49 11.14 9.40 -6.27
CA ALA A 49 9.89 9.76 -6.94
C ALA A 49 9.72 8.93 -8.23
N ALA A 50 10.78 8.81 -9.04
CA ALA A 50 10.79 7.98 -10.23
C ALA A 50 10.61 6.48 -9.90
N ALA A 51 11.26 5.97 -8.85
CA ALA A 51 11.12 4.58 -8.40
C ALA A 51 9.69 4.26 -7.91
N LEU A 52 8.98 5.26 -7.37
CA LEU A 52 7.56 5.18 -7.00
C LEU A 52 6.62 5.54 -8.17
N GLY A 53 7.14 5.69 -9.39
CA GLY A 53 6.36 5.92 -10.60
C GLY A 53 5.78 7.34 -10.72
N ASN A 54 6.32 8.32 -9.97
CA ASN A 54 5.79 9.68 -9.89
C ASN A 54 4.29 9.73 -9.55
N ASP A 55 3.81 8.77 -8.75
CA ASP A 55 2.39 8.63 -8.41
C ASP A 55 2.02 9.43 -7.15
N PRO A 56 1.30 10.56 -7.25
CA PRO A 56 0.87 11.34 -6.09
C PRO A 56 -0.12 10.56 -5.19
N ASN A 57 -0.74 9.51 -5.71
CA ASN A 57 -1.70 8.66 -5.01
C ASN A 57 -1.16 7.24 -4.78
N PHE A 58 0.18 7.07 -4.71
CA PHE A 58 0.83 5.75 -4.60
C PHE A 58 0.15 4.79 -3.61
N ALA A 59 -0.18 5.27 -2.40
CA ALA A 59 -0.85 4.47 -1.39
C ALA A 59 -2.24 3.97 -1.84
N THR A 60 -3.03 4.83 -2.49
CA THR A 60 -4.34 4.48 -3.06
C THR A 60 -4.19 3.52 -4.23
N THR A 61 -3.22 3.74 -5.11
CA THR A 61 -2.91 2.86 -6.25
C THR A 61 -2.55 1.46 -5.78
N MET A 62 -1.64 1.35 -4.81
CA MET A 62 -1.25 0.06 -4.23
C MET A 62 -2.43 -0.62 -3.53
N THR A 63 -3.19 0.11 -2.71
CA THR A 63 -4.37 -0.46 -2.03
C THR A 63 -5.40 -0.99 -3.04
N SER A 64 -5.65 -0.26 -4.13
CA SER A 64 -6.55 -0.69 -5.19
C SER A 64 -6.03 -1.92 -5.95
N ALA A 65 -4.73 -1.95 -6.26
CA ALA A 65 -4.09 -3.08 -6.91
C ALA A 65 -4.16 -4.36 -6.05
N LEU A 66 -4.07 -4.22 -4.73
CA LEU A 66 -4.18 -5.30 -3.75
C LEU A 66 -5.63 -5.77 -3.59
N ALA A 67 -6.59 -4.85 -3.46
CA ALA A 67 -8.01 -5.17 -3.33
C ALA A 67 -8.53 -5.99 -4.53
N GLY A 68 -7.98 -5.77 -5.72
CA GLY A 68 -8.31 -6.51 -6.93
C GLY A 68 -7.64 -7.89 -7.08
N LYS A 69 -6.83 -8.37 -6.13
CA LYS A 69 -6.12 -9.66 -6.30
C LYS A 69 -7.03 -10.87 -6.12
N GLN A 70 -7.85 -10.89 -5.08
CA GLN A 70 -8.77 -12.01 -4.83
C GLN A 70 -9.82 -12.18 -5.94
N PRO A 71 -10.51 -11.10 -6.40
CA PRO A 71 -11.51 -11.22 -7.48
C PRO A 71 -10.97 -11.68 -8.84
N LYS A 72 -9.65 -11.71 -9.05
CA LYS A 72 -9.05 -12.21 -10.29
C LYS A 72 -9.09 -13.73 -10.40
N ASP A 73 -9.31 -14.42 -9.29
CA ASP A 73 -9.44 -15.87 -9.24
C ASP A 73 -10.87 -16.21 -8.80
N ALA A 74 -11.62 -16.85 -9.70
CA ALA A 74 -13.03 -17.13 -9.49
C ALA A 74 -13.25 -18.21 -8.41
N THR A 75 -12.34 -19.19 -8.31
CA THR A 75 -12.34 -20.21 -7.26
C THR A 75 -12.10 -19.58 -5.88
N LEU A 76 -11.11 -18.70 -5.74
CA LEU A 76 -10.84 -18.00 -4.48
C LEU A 76 -12.01 -17.09 -4.08
N THR A 77 -12.63 -16.43 -5.06
CA THR A 77 -13.84 -15.62 -4.86
C THR A 77 -15.00 -16.47 -4.34
N ALA A 78 -15.22 -17.64 -4.94
CA ALA A 78 -16.27 -18.57 -4.53
C ALA A 78 -16.05 -19.09 -3.10
N LEU A 79 -14.82 -19.47 -2.76
CA LEU A 79 -14.46 -19.93 -1.41
C LEU A 79 -14.59 -18.81 -0.36
N ALA A 80 -14.11 -17.61 -0.67
CA ALA A 80 -14.17 -16.46 0.26
C ALA A 80 -15.62 -15.97 0.48
N GLY A 81 -16.52 -16.24 -0.46
CA GLY A 81 -17.95 -15.92 -0.32
C GLY A 81 -18.74 -16.88 0.55
N LEU A 82 -18.15 -18.00 1.01
CA LEU A 82 -18.83 -18.98 1.85
C LEU A 82 -19.06 -18.44 3.27
N ALA A 83 -20.29 -18.55 3.77
CA ALA A 83 -20.61 -18.19 5.15
C ALA A 83 -19.95 -19.17 6.13
N THR A 84 -18.98 -18.69 6.91
CA THR A 84 -18.32 -19.54 7.92
C THR A 84 -19.30 -19.98 9.00
N ALA A 85 -19.30 -21.26 9.34
CA ALA A 85 -20.08 -21.82 10.43
C ALA A 85 -19.44 -23.14 10.91
N ALA A 86 -19.74 -23.53 12.15
CA ALA A 86 -19.34 -24.82 12.68
C ALA A 86 -19.93 -25.97 11.84
N ASP A 87 -19.24 -27.10 11.83
CA ASP A 87 -19.73 -28.34 11.23
C ASP A 87 -20.08 -28.20 9.73
N ARG A 88 -19.36 -27.33 9.02
CA ARG A 88 -19.45 -27.14 7.57
C ARG A 88 -18.20 -27.65 6.86
N PHE A 89 -18.39 -28.24 5.68
CA PHE A 89 -17.30 -28.62 4.78
C PHE A 89 -17.47 -27.93 3.43
N PRO A 90 -16.51 -27.09 3.00
CA PRO A 90 -16.50 -26.52 1.65
C PRO A 90 -16.31 -27.59 0.58
N TYR A 91 -17.10 -27.50 -0.49
CA TYR A 91 -16.96 -28.36 -1.66
C TYR A 91 -17.36 -27.61 -2.94
N PHE A 92 -16.94 -28.11 -4.10
CA PHE A 92 -17.29 -27.51 -5.39
C PHE A 92 -18.49 -28.20 -6.01
N THR A 93 -19.45 -27.41 -6.50
CA THR A 93 -20.62 -27.91 -7.26
C THR A 93 -20.46 -27.73 -8.77
N GLY A 94 -19.36 -27.12 -9.19
CA GLY A 94 -18.99 -26.85 -10.57
C GLY A 94 -17.69 -26.03 -10.61
N ASN A 95 -17.23 -25.68 -11.82
CA ASN A 95 -16.08 -24.81 -11.99
C ASN A 95 -16.33 -23.46 -11.30
N ASP A 96 -15.43 -23.05 -10.40
CA ASP A 96 -15.51 -21.77 -9.69
C ASP A 96 -16.82 -21.55 -8.90
N VAL A 97 -17.51 -22.63 -8.52
CA VAL A 97 -18.70 -22.58 -7.66
C VAL A 97 -18.48 -23.45 -6.44
N ALA A 98 -18.43 -22.81 -5.28
CA ALA A 98 -18.28 -23.48 -3.99
C ALA A 98 -19.59 -23.42 -3.19
N SER A 99 -19.83 -24.45 -2.40
CA SER A 99 -20.95 -24.56 -1.46
C SER A 99 -20.49 -25.22 -0.16
N LEU A 100 -21.38 -25.29 0.83
CA LEU A 100 -21.11 -25.90 2.13
C LEU A 100 -22.00 -27.12 2.36
N ALA A 101 -21.38 -28.23 2.70
CA ALA A 101 -22.07 -29.41 3.20
C ALA A 101 -22.13 -29.37 4.74
N THR A 102 -23.24 -29.82 5.32
CA THR A 102 -23.31 -30.11 6.75
C THR A 102 -22.58 -31.40 7.05
N LEU A 103 -21.59 -31.38 7.95
CA LEU A 103 -21.05 -32.61 8.51
C LEU A 103 -21.73 -32.95 9.82
N THR A 104 -22.22 -34.18 9.94
CA THR A 104 -22.62 -34.74 11.24
C THR A 104 -21.40 -35.01 12.10
N LYS A 105 -21.61 -35.30 13.40
CA LYS A 105 -20.52 -35.77 14.26
C LYS A 105 -19.84 -37.01 13.68
N VAL A 106 -20.63 -37.96 13.17
CA VAL A 106 -20.13 -39.19 12.54
C VAL A 106 -19.21 -38.87 11.36
N GLY A 107 -19.65 -37.98 10.46
CA GLY A 107 -18.84 -37.57 9.31
C GLY A 107 -17.51 -36.94 9.72
N ARG A 108 -17.52 -36.08 10.76
CA ARG A 108 -16.28 -35.48 11.30
C ARG A 108 -15.37 -36.52 11.96
N ASP A 109 -15.94 -37.44 12.73
CA ASP A 109 -15.18 -38.50 13.41
C ASP A 109 -14.46 -39.41 12.39
N ILE A 110 -15.11 -39.73 11.26
CA ILE A 110 -14.52 -40.53 10.17
C ILE A 110 -13.39 -39.76 9.48
N LEU A 111 -13.61 -38.50 9.09
CA LEU A 111 -12.61 -37.67 8.42
C LEU A 111 -11.37 -37.41 9.30
N ALA A 112 -11.52 -37.48 10.62
CA ALA A 112 -10.43 -37.33 11.57
C ALA A 112 -9.55 -38.60 11.71
N LYS A 113 -9.94 -39.74 11.13
CA LYS A 113 -9.13 -40.97 11.18
C LYS A 113 -7.97 -40.91 10.20
N SER A 114 -6.77 -41.22 10.67
CA SER A 114 -5.54 -41.21 9.89
C SER A 114 -5.22 -42.55 9.21
N THR A 115 -5.95 -43.62 9.55
CA THR A 115 -5.72 -44.96 9.00
C THR A 115 -7.03 -45.66 8.68
N VAL A 116 -6.97 -46.56 7.70
CA VAL A 116 -8.11 -47.42 7.34
C VAL A 116 -8.52 -48.30 8.52
N ALA A 117 -7.57 -48.85 9.28
CA ALA A 117 -7.85 -49.66 10.47
C ALA A 117 -8.68 -48.89 11.51
N ALA A 118 -8.37 -47.61 11.76
CA ALA A 118 -9.12 -46.78 12.69
C ALA A 118 -10.52 -46.39 12.18
N VAL A 119 -10.71 -46.32 10.85
CA VAL A 119 -12.05 -46.17 10.25
C VAL A 119 -12.85 -47.46 10.43
N ILE A 120 -12.26 -48.62 10.15
CA ILE A 120 -12.89 -49.93 10.32
C ILE A 120 -13.31 -50.15 11.77
N GLU A 121 -12.42 -49.88 12.73
CA GLU A 121 -12.71 -49.95 14.16
C GLU A 121 -13.87 -49.02 14.55
N TYR A 122 -13.89 -47.78 14.05
CA TYR A 122 -14.98 -46.84 14.31
C TYR A 122 -16.33 -47.31 13.75
N LEU A 123 -16.32 -48.02 12.61
CA LEU A 123 -17.51 -48.59 11.98
C LEU A 123 -17.93 -49.93 12.62
N GLY A 124 -17.10 -50.51 13.49
CA GLY A 124 -17.35 -51.80 14.13
C GLY A 124 -17.32 -52.98 13.16
N LEU A 125 -16.47 -52.91 12.12
CA LEU A 125 -16.32 -53.93 11.07
C LEU A 125 -15.07 -54.79 11.25
#